data_AF-K9QX44-F1
#
_entry.id   AF-K9QX44-F1
#
_cell.length_a   1.000
_cell.length_b   1.000
_cell.length_c   1.000
_cell.angle_alpha   90.00
_cell.angle_beta   90.00
_cell.angle_gamma   90.00
#
_symmetry.space_group_name_H-M   'P 1'
#
loop_
_entity.id
_entity.type
_entity.pdbx_description
1 polymer ?
#
loop_
_entity_poly.entity_id
_entity_poly.type
_entity_poly.pdbx_seq_one_letter_code
_entity_poly.pdbx_strand_id
1 'polypeptide(L)'
;MNGWTLLFAVIVAGLVLFIWSGVTQNLPWGIKSVKPDIKNVVATQAIASESQNGMMYLNGEIVAFVAVKPKTYYSPQRFFIVEFVTQILAGMILCLLLSQLFDLSLVGRQFIILLVSLLIVVTTDMSYWNWWGFSHPYTLGVAANKIIGLQLASLVVSLLFMHTTS
;
A
#
# COMPACT_ATOMS: atom_id res chain seq x y z
N MET A 1 -6.89 -5.73 -25.16
CA MET A 1 -5.65 -4.96 -25.42
C MET A 1 -4.63 -5.86 -26.08
N ASN A 2 -3.82 -5.36 -27.03
CA ASN A 2 -2.68 -6.13 -27.52
C ASN A 2 -1.54 -6.16 -26.48
N GLY A 3 -0.54 -7.03 -26.67
CA GLY A 3 0.54 -7.23 -25.71
C GLY A 3 1.38 -5.97 -25.43
N TRP A 4 1.61 -5.13 -26.45
CA TRP A 4 2.35 -3.87 -26.30
C TRP A 4 1.56 -2.83 -25.52
N THR A 5 0.27 -2.67 -25.82
CA THR A 5 -0.62 -1.78 -25.06
C THR A 5 -0.69 -2.21 -23.60
N LEU A 6 -0.75 -3.52 -23.32
CA LEU A 6 -0.73 -4.03 -21.96
C LEU A 6 0.58 -3.68 -21.25
N LEU A 7 1.73 -3.90 -21.89
CA LEU A 7 3.03 -3.57 -21.32
C LEU A 7 3.14 -2.08 -20.94
N PHE A 8 2.75 -1.18 -21.85
CA PHE A 8 2.77 0.26 -21.56
C PHE A 8 1.78 0.63 -20.44
N ALA A 9 0.59 0.03 -20.44
CA ALA A 9 -0.38 0.25 -19.37
C ALA A 9 0.17 -0.18 -18.01
N VAL A 10 0.88 -1.31 -17.92
CA VAL A 10 1.52 -1.78 -16.67
C VAL A 10 2.54 -0.75 -16.17
N ILE A 11 3.40 -0.24 -17.05
CA ILE A 11 4.41 0.76 -16.69
C ILE A 11 3.73 2.03 -16.17
N VAL A 12 2.72 2.53 -16.90
CA VAL A 12 1.97 3.72 -16.50
C VAL A 12 1.25 3.52 -15.18
N ALA A 13 0.54 2.40 -15.00
CA ALA A 13 -0.17 2.08 -13.77
C ALA A 13 0.78 2.04 -12.57
N GLY A 14 1.90 1.32 -12.68
CA GLY A 14 2.87 1.21 -11.61
C GLY A 14 3.56 2.53 -11.28
N LEU A 15 3.83 3.38 -12.29
CA LEU A 15 4.35 4.74 -12.03
C LEU A 15 3.34 5.62 -11.29
N VAL A 16 2.06 5.60 -11.68
CA VAL A 16 1.01 6.35 -10.97
C VAL A 16 0.91 5.89 -9.52
N LEU A 17 0.89 4.58 -9.28
CA LEU A 17 0.84 4.01 -7.93
C LEU A 17 2.08 4.36 -7.10
N PHE A 18 3.28 4.29 -7.69
CA PHE A 18 4.53 4.62 -7.02
C PHE A 18 4.61 6.09 -6.62
N ILE A 19 4.28 6.99 -7.55
CA ILE A 19 4.25 8.43 -7.29
C ILE A 19 3.23 8.74 -6.19
N TRP A 20 2.02 8.18 -6.29
CA TRP A 20 0.99 8.36 -5.28
C TRP A 20 1.45 7.86 -3.90
N SER A 21 2.03 6.65 -3.83
CA SER A 21 2.58 6.08 -2.58
C SER A 21 3.63 6.99 -1.95
N GLY A 22 4.50 7.62 -2.75
CA GLY A 22 5.48 8.60 -2.27
C GLY A 22 4.84 9.90 -1.76
N VAL A 23 3.84 10.43 -2.48
CA VAL A 23 3.12 11.66 -2.09
C VAL A 23 2.43 11.46 -0.75
N THR A 24 1.75 10.32 -0.53
CA THR A 24 0.97 10.09 0.68
C THR A 24 1.81 9.93 1.94
N GLN A 25 3.12 9.70 1.83
CA GLN A 25 4.03 9.71 2.99
C GLN A 25 4.11 11.08 3.69
N ASN A 26 3.74 12.16 3.00
CA ASN A 26 3.73 13.51 3.55
C ASN A 26 2.36 13.90 4.14
N LEU A 27 1.35 13.04 4.04
CA LEU A 27 0.01 13.30 4.57
C LEU A 27 -0.08 12.95 6.06
N PRO A 28 -1.16 13.36 6.77
CA PRO A 28 -1.29 13.18 8.22
C PRO A 28 -1.26 11.74 8.74
N TRP A 29 -1.31 10.75 7.86
CA TRP A 29 -1.19 9.31 8.16
C TRP A 29 0.11 8.69 7.63
N GLY A 30 0.96 9.49 6.97
CA GLY A 30 2.27 9.05 6.50
C GLY A 30 3.26 8.91 7.65
N ILE A 31 4.47 8.43 7.35
CA ILE A 31 5.48 8.11 8.38
C ILE A 31 5.84 9.29 9.30
N LYS A 32 5.66 10.53 8.82
CA LYS A 32 5.88 11.76 9.60
C LYS A 32 4.87 11.95 10.74
N SER A 33 3.75 11.22 10.73
CA SER A 33 2.74 11.26 11.79
C SER A 33 3.16 10.50 13.05
N VAL A 34 4.20 9.66 12.96
CA VAL A 34 4.73 8.91 14.09
C VAL A 34 5.80 9.74 14.79
N LYS A 35 5.64 10.01 16.09
CA LYS A 35 6.62 10.76 16.87
C LYS A 35 7.97 10.03 16.90
N PRO A 36 9.09 10.69 16.58
CA PRO A 36 10.39 10.05 16.62
C PRO A 36 10.89 9.78 18.05
N ASP A 37 11.15 8.48 18.26
CA ASP A 37 12.08 7.74 19.12
C ASP A 37 12.24 8.04 20.62
N ILE A 38 12.16 6.94 21.39
CA ILE A 38 12.78 6.79 22.71
C ILE A 38 14.18 6.21 22.45
N LYS A 39 15.22 7.05 22.47
CA LYS A 39 16.64 6.65 22.25
C LYS A 39 17.24 5.85 23.41
N ASN A 40 16.50 4.88 23.95
CA ASN A 40 16.95 4.07 25.08
C ASN A 40 17.57 2.76 24.56
N VAL A 41 18.91 2.69 24.65
CA VAL A 41 19.70 1.53 24.22
C VAL A 41 19.34 0.27 25.01
N VAL A 42 19.04 0.39 26.31
CA VAL A 42 18.66 -0.76 27.14
C VAL A 42 17.32 -1.34 26.69
N ALA A 43 16.33 -0.47 26.45
CA ALA A 43 15.01 -0.91 25.99
C ALA A 43 15.07 -1.58 24.60
N THR A 44 15.83 -0.99 23.67
CA THR A 44 15.97 -1.55 22.31
C THR A 44 16.76 -2.86 22.28
N GLN A 45 17.76 -3.04 23.17
CA GLN A 45 18.49 -4.29 23.32
C GLN A 45 17.61 -5.41 23.91
N ALA A 46 16.84 -5.10 24.97
CA ALA A 46 15.91 -6.07 25.57
C ALA A 46 14.84 -6.52 24.56
N ILE A 47 14.31 -5.61 23.75
CA ILE A 47 13.37 -5.95 22.68
C ILE A 47 14.03 -6.86 21.64
N ALA A 48 15.28 -6.57 21.27
CA ALA A 48 16.00 -7.38 20.30
C ALA A 48 16.30 -8.79 20.81
N SER A 49 16.72 -8.95 22.07
CA SER A 49 17.09 -10.26 22.63
C SER A 49 15.90 -11.19 22.85
N GLU A 50 14.74 -10.64 23.19
CA GLU A 50 13.52 -11.42 23.47
C GLU A 50 12.62 -11.59 22.24
N SER A 51 12.94 -10.96 21.11
CA SER A 51 12.14 -11.10 19.87
C SER A 51 12.25 -12.50 19.26
N GLN A 52 11.13 -13.03 18.77
CA GLN A 52 11.06 -14.31 18.07
C GLN A 52 10.61 -14.08 16.63
N ASN A 53 11.34 -14.64 15.66
CA ASN A 53 11.07 -14.46 14.23
C ASN A 53 10.96 -12.99 13.77
N GLY A 54 11.66 -12.08 14.47
CA GLY A 54 11.62 -10.64 14.19
C GLY A 54 10.34 -9.94 14.65
N MET A 55 9.59 -10.55 15.56
CA MET A 55 8.41 -9.96 16.20
C MET A 55 8.53 -10.06 17.72
N MET A 56 7.97 -9.10 18.44
CA MET A 56 7.84 -9.14 19.90
C MET A 56 6.44 -8.70 20.30
N TYR A 57 5.86 -9.38 21.29
CA TYR A 57 4.63 -8.99 21.95
C TYR A 57 4.95 -8.45 23.34
N LEU A 58 4.64 -7.18 23.58
CA LEU A 58 4.76 -6.54 24.88
C LEU A 58 3.41 -6.65 25.59
N ASN A 59 3.42 -7.15 26.82
CA ASN A 59 2.23 -7.31 27.65
C ASN A 59 2.51 -6.80 29.07
N GLY A 60 2.30 -5.50 29.27
CA GLY A 60 2.47 -4.83 30.56
C GLY A 60 1.33 -3.84 30.81
N GLU A 61 1.66 -2.62 31.26
CA GLU A 61 0.68 -1.52 31.35
C GLU A 61 0.10 -1.15 29.98
N ILE A 62 0.86 -1.41 28.91
CA ILE A 62 0.41 -1.31 27.53
C ILE A 62 0.61 -2.66 26.83
N VAL A 63 -0.19 -2.89 25.80
CA VAL A 63 -0.02 -3.99 24.86
C VAL A 63 0.52 -3.44 23.55
N ALA A 64 1.59 -4.06 23.02
CA ALA A 64 2.15 -3.66 21.74
C ALA A 64 2.72 -4.86 20.95
N PHE A 65 2.56 -4.81 19.64
CA PHE A 65 3.22 -5.72 18.71
C PHE A 65 4.31 -4.96 17.97
N VAL A 66 5.55 -5.41 18.12
CA VAL A 66 6.74 -4.72 17.62
C VAL A 66 7.40 -5.58 16.55
N ALA A 67 7.52 -5.04 15.34
CA ALA A 67 8.39 -5.59 14.32
C ALA A 67 9.84 -5.21 14.62
N VAL A 68 10.70 -6.21 14.78
CA VAL A 68 12.09 -6.04 15.22
C VAL A 68 13.03 -6.40 14.05
N LYS A 69 13.86 -5.43 13.64
CA LYS A 69 14.89 -5.61 12.62
C LYS A 69 16.18 -4.90 13.05
N PRO A 70 17.36 -5.46 12.72
CA PRO A 70 18.61 -4.76 12.98
C PRO A 70 18.66 -3.46 12.19
N LYS A 71 19.35 -2.43 12.71
CA LYS A 71 19.47 -1.14 12.02
C LYS A 71 20.02 -1.27 10.59
N THR A 72 20.91 -2.23 10.35
CA THR A 72 21.48 -2.55 9.03
C THR A 72 20.44 -3.05 8.01
N TYR A 73 19.26 -3.49 8.45
CA TYR A 73 18.14 -3.83 7.57
C TYR A 73 17.56 -2.60 6.86
N TYR A 74 17.60 -1.44 7.52
CA TYR A 74 17.01 -0.20 7.03
C TYR A 74 17.94 0.48 6.03
N SER A 75 17.73 0.18 4.75
CA SER A 75 18.39 0.82 3.62
C SER A 75 17.36 1.55 2.77
N PRO A 76 17.45 2.89 2.67
CA PRO A 76 16.53 3.66 1.83
C PRO A 76 16.50 3.16 0.39
N GLN A 77 17.66 2.88 -0.20
CA GLN A 77 17.79 2.39 -1.58
C GLN A 77 17.03 1.07 -1.78
N ARG A 78 17.21 0.11 -0.87
CA ARG A 78 16.51 -1.17 -0.93
C ARG A 78 15.00 -0.98 -0.87
N PHE A 79 14.52 -0.14 0.05
CA PHE A 79 13.08 0.09 0.20
C PHE A 79 12.48 0.79 -1.01
N PHE A 80 13.17 1.76 -1.60
CA PHE A 80 12.72 2.39 -2.85
C PHE A 80 12.64 1.40 -4.02
N ILE A 81 13.63 0.53 -4.18
CA ILE A 81 13.62 -0.48 -5.25
C ILE A 81 12.48 -1.49 -5.02
N VAL A 82 12.34 -2.00 -3.79
CA VAL A 82 11.28 -2.96 -3.47
C VAL A 82 9.91 -2.33 -3.69
N GLU A 83 9.70 -1.10 -3.22
CA GLU A 83 8.46 -0.35 -3.42
C GLU A 83 8.19 -0.13 -4.92
N PHE A 84 9.19 0.28 -5.70
CA PHE A 84 9.00 0.46 -7.13
C PHE A 84 8.56 -0.85 -7.81
N VAL A 85 9.25 -1.96 -7.53
CA VAL A 85 8.91 -3.28 -8.10
C VAL A 85 7.53 -3.74 -7.66
N THR A 86 7.17 -3.59 -6.39
CA THR A 86 5.84 -3.99 -5.89
C THR A 86 4.74 -3.14 -6.52
N GLN A 87 4.97 -1.85 -6.78
CA GLN A 87 4.01 -0.98 -7.47
C GLN A 87 3.87 -1.33 -8.97
N ILE A 88 4.95 -1.73 -9.65
CA ILE A 88 4.86 -2.29 -11.01
C ILE A 88 4.03 -3.58 -11.02
N LEU A 89 4.23 -4.48 -10.05
CA LEU A 89 3.45 -5.72 -9.94
C LEU A 89 1.98 -5.45 -9.64
N ALA A 90 1.68 -4.50 -8.74
CA ALA A 90 0.31 -4.06 -8.46
C ALA A 90 -0.34 -3.46 -9.72
N GLY A 91 0.39 -2.63 -10.46
CA GLY A 91 -0.04 -2.08 -11.75
C GLY A 91 -0.33 -3.17 -12.79
N MET A 92 0.50 -4.22 -12.85
CA MET A 92 0.27 -5.37 -13.72
C MET A 92 -1.04 -6.08 -13.38
N ILE A 93 -1.27 -6.38 -12.10
CA ILE A 93 -2.51 -7.04 -11.64
C ILE A 93 -3.73 -6.16 -11.96
N LEU A 94 -3.63 -4.84 -11.73
CA LEU A 94 -4.69 -3.89 -12.07
C LEU A 94 -4.99 -3.87 -13.58
N CYS A 95 -3.96 -3.84 -14.43
CA CYS A 95 -4.14 -3.86 -15.88
C CYS A 95 -4.74 -5.19 -16.37
N LEU A 96 -4.34 -6.32 -15.78
CA LEU A 96 -4.96 -7.62 -16.06
C LEU A 96 -6.44 -7.62 -15.67
N LEU A 97 -6.79 -7.10 -14.49
CA LEU A 97 -8.18 -6.94 -14.08
C LEU A 97 -8.96 -6.04 -15.05
N LEU A 98 -8.45 -4.84 -15.35
CA LEU A 98 -9.11 -3.91 -16.26
C LEU A 98 -9.27 -4.49 -17.67
N SER A 99 -8.36 -5.36 -18.12
CA SER A 99 -8.48 -6.04 -19.42
C SER A 99 -9.72 -6.93 -19.51
N GLN A 100 -10.20 -7.44 -18.37
CA GLN A 100 -11.44 -8.22 -18.28
C GLN A 100 -12.69 -7.33 -18.19
N LEU A 101 -12.51 -6.02 -18.03
CA LEU A 101 -13.58 -5.03 -17.87
C LEU A 101 -13.68 -4.11 -19.11
N PHE A 102 -13.14 -4.55 -20.25
CA PHE A 102 -13.04 -3.71 -21.44
C PHE A 102 -14.41 -3.29 -21.98
N ASP A 103 -15.43 -4.15 -21.86
CA ASP A 103 -16.79 -3.88 -22.34
C ASP A 103 -17.58 -2.96 -21.41
N LEU A 104 -17.06 -2.65 -20.22
CA LEU A 104 -17.70 -1.73 -19.29
C LEU A 104 -17.40 -0.28 -19.65
N SER A 105 -18.37 0.61 -19.35
CA SER A 105 -18.14 2.04 -19.38
C SER A 105 -17.05 2.45 -18.39
N LEU A 106 -16.47 3.65 -18.56
CA LEU A 106 -15.47 4.19 -17.63
C LEU A 106 -15.97 4.16 -16.18
N VAL A 107 -17.23 4.55 -15.96
CA VAL A 107 -17.89 4.53 -14.64
C VAL A 107 -17.99 3.11 -14.12
N GLY A 108 -18.38 2.15 -14.97
CA GLY A 108 -18.44 0.73 -14.60
C GLY A 108 -17.09 0.19 -14.15
N ARG A 109 -16.01 0.50 -14.87
CA ARG A 109 -14.65 0.10 -14.50
C ARG A 109 -14.23 0.70 -13.15
N GLN A 110 -14.41 2.01 -12.95
CA GLN A 110 -14.06 2.65 -11.67
C GLN A 110 -14.88 2.12 -10.50
N PHE A 111 -16.15 1.78 -10.72
CA PHE A 111 -16.98 1.16 -9.71
C PHE A 111 -16.47 -0.23 -9.31
N ILE A 112 -16.08 -1.07 -10.27
CA ILE A 112 -15.47 -2.38 -9.95
C ILE A 112 -14.15 -2.19 -9.20
N ILE A 113 -13.30 -1.26 -9.62
CA ILE A 113 -12.04 -0.96 -8.91
C ILE A 113 -12.31 -0.42 -7.50
N LEU A 114 -13.39 0.34 -7.30
CA LEU A 114 -13.81 0.77 -5.96
C LEU A 114 -14.10 -0.44 -5.06
N LEU A 115 -14.93 -1.37 -5.54
CA LEU A 115 -15.28 -2.58 -4.78
C LEU A 115 -14.05 -3.43 -4.45
N VAL A 116 -13.12 -3.59 -5.40
CA VAL A 116 -11.86 -4.31 -5.17
C VAL A 116 -11.00 -3.60 -4.12
N SER A 117 -10.88 -2.27 -4.20
CA SER A 117 -10.12 -1.50 -3.21
C SER A 117 -10.74 -1.57 -1.82
N LEU A 118 -12.07 -1.56 -1.71
CA LEU A 118 -12.79 -1.74 -0.44
C LEU A 118 -12.58 -3.14 0.12
N LEU A 119 -12.63 -4.18 -0.73
CA LEU A 119 -12.33 -5.55 -0.32
C LEU A 119 -10.91 -5.66 0.27
N ILE A 120 -9.92 -5.02 -0.37
CA ILE A 120 -8.55 -4.96 0.16
C ILE A 120 -8.54 -4.29 1.54
N VAL A 121 -9.18 -3.14 1.71
CA VAL A 121 -9.24 -2.42 2.99
C VAL A 121 -9.90 -3.27 4.08
N VAL A 122 -11.03 -3.91 3.78
CA VAL A 122 -11.75 -4.76 4.75
C VAL A 122 -10.93 -5.96 5.17
N THR A 123 -10.24 -6.61 4.23
CA THR A 123 -9.47 -7.82 4.52
C THR A 123 -8.13 -7.53 5.19
N THR A 124 -7.56 -6.34 4.97
CA THR A 124 -6.24 -5.95 5.50
C THR A 124 -6.34 -4.93 6.63
N ASP A 125 -6.67 -3.69 6.31
CA ASP A 125 -6.62 -2.56 7.25
C ASP A 125 -7.63 -2.69 8.39
N MET A 126 -8.83 -3.21 8.13
CA MET A 126 -9.82 -3.44 9.19
C MET A 126 -9.41 -4.60 10.10
N SER A 127 -8.76 -5.63 9.54
CA SER A 127 -8.13 -6.69 10.34
C SER A 127 -6.99 -6.14 11.19
N TYR A 128 -6.17 -5.25 10.65
CA TYR A 128 -5.12 -4.55 11.40
C TYR A 128 -5.67 -3.68 12.52
N TRP A 129 -6.69 -2.90 12.23
CA TRP A 129 -7.38 -2.10 13.21
C TRP A 129 -7.99 -2.95 14.35
N ASN A 130 -8.68 -4.04 14.01
CA ASN A 130 -9.35 -4.90 14.98
C ASN A 130 -8.39 -5.75 15.83
N TRP A 131 -7.46 -6.45 15.19
CA TRP A 131 -6.61 -7.43 15.87
C TRP A 131 -5.33 -6.84 16.48
N TRP A 132 -4.84 -5.73 15.91
CA TRP A 132 -3.52 -5.17 16.23
C TRP A 132 -3.58 -3.73 16.73
N GLY A 133 -4.79 -3.17 16.90
CA GLY A 133 -5.01 -1.90 17.59
C GLY A 133 -4.42 -0.67 16.91
N PHE A 134 -4.26 -0.69 15.57
CA PHE A 134 -3.81 0.48 14.82
C PHE A 134 -4.73 1.68 15.08
N SER A 135 -4.20 2.90 15.12
CA SER A 135 -5.02 4.07 15.44
C SER A 135 -6.01 4.40 14.33
N HIS A 136 -7.20 4.90 14.69
CA HIS A 136 -8.21 5.36 13.72
C HIS A 136 -7.64 6.27 12.61
N PRO A 137 -6.90 7.36 12.90
CA PRO A 137 -6.38 8.23 11.85
C PRO A 137 -5.38 7.52 10.94
N TYR A 138 -4.57 6.60 11.48
CA TYR A 138 -3.67 5.80 10.67
C TYR A 138 -4.44 4.84 9.75
N THR A 139 -5.36 4.04 10.30
CA THR A 139 -6.18 3.08 9.55
C THR A 139 -6.95 3.76 8.41
N LEU A 140 -7.64 4.87 8.71
CA LEU A 140 -8.39 5.62 7.69
C LEU A 140 -7.46 6.17 6.61
N GLY A 141 -6.29 6.67 6.99
CA GLY A 141 -5.31 7.19 6.06
C GLY A 141 -4.70 6.15 5.13
N VAL A 142 -4.31 4.98 5.66
CA VAL A 142 -3.79 3.90 4.82
C VAL A 142 -4.87 3.27 3.94
N ALA A 143 -6.13 3.26 4.39
CA ALA A 143 -7.27 2.83 3.58
C ALA A 143 -7.52 3.81 2.42
N ALA A 144 -7.58 5.12 2.73
CA ALA A 144 -7.72 6.17 1.72
C ALA A 144 -6.58 6.14 0.70
N ASN A 145 -5.34 5.91 1.16
CA ASN A 145 -4.19 5.76 0.27
C ASN A 145 -4.40 4.66 -0.78
N LYS A 146 -4.84 3.46 -0.37
CA LYS A 146 -5.07 2.34 -1.29
C LYS A 146 -6.22 2.62 -2.26
N ILE A 147 -7.35 3.12 -1.74
CA ILE A 147 -8.54 3.44 -2.54
C ILE A 147 -8.19 4.49 -3.60
N ILE A 148 -7.63 5.62 -3.19
CA ILE A 148 -7.31 6.72 -4.11
C ILE A 148 -6.22 6.28 -5.10
N GLY A 149 -5.18 5.57 -4.65
CA GLY A 149 -4.11 5.11 -5.54
C GLY A 149 -4.61 4.20 -6.65
N LEU A 150 -5.42 3.19 -6.30
CA LEU A 150 -6.01 2.28 -7.28
C LEU A 150 -6.99 3.00 -8.22
N GLN A 151 -7.77 3.95 -7.71
CA GLN A 151 -8.68 4.74 -8.53
C GLN A 151 -7.94 5.65 -9.53
N LEU A 152 -6.88 6.33 -9.09
CA LEU A 152 -6.07 7.16 -9.97
C LEU A 152 -5.38 6.33 -11.06
N ALA A 153 -4.75 5.22 -10.69
CA ALA A 153 -4.09 4.33 -11.65
C ALA A 153 -5.08 3.74 -12.65
N SER A 154 -6.25 3.29 -12.16
CA SER A 154 -7.33 2.76 -13.00
C SER A 154 -7.88 3.80 -13.96
N LEU A 155 -8.11 5.03 -13.49
CA LEU A 155 -8.60 6.13 -14.31
C LEU A 155 -7.61 6.44 -15.43
N VAL A 156 -6.33 6.61 -15.10
CA VAL A 156 -5.28 6.92 -16.09
C VAL A 156 -5.17 5.81 -17.13
N VAL A 157 -5.14 4.54 -16.71
CA VAL A 157 -5.07 3.41 -17.65
C VAL A 157 -6.32 3.34 -18.53
N SER A 158 -7.50 3.51 -17.94
CA SER A 158 -8.77 3.44 -18.68
C SER A 158 -8.86 4.54 -19.74
N LEU A 159 -8.42 5.76 -19.41
CA LEU A 159 -8.44 6.90 -20.33
C LEU A 159 -7.43 6.75 -21.47
N LEU A 160 -6.22 6.25 -21.19
CA LEU A 160 -5.14 6.18 -22.17
C LEU A 160 -5.18 4.95 -23.06
N PHE A 161 -5.70 3.83 -22.56
CA PHE A 161 -5.53 2.53 -23.22
C PHE A 161 -6.83 1.75 -23.44
N MET A 162 -7.97 2.27 -22.96
CA MET A 162 -9.25 1.56 -23.03
C MET A 162 -10.37 2.45 -23.56
N HIS A 163 -10.33 2.71 -24.86
CA HIS A 163 -11.42 3.38 -25.56
C HIS A 163 -12.69 2.51 -25.48
N THR A 164 -13.73 3.03 -24.83
CA THR A 164 -15.08 2.48 -24.89
C THR A 164 -15.61 2.65 -26.31
N THR A 165 -15.87 1.55 -27.02
CA THR A 165 -16.81 1.58 -28.14
C THR A 165 -18.18 1.79 -27.53
N SER A 166 -18.71 3.01 -27.70
CA SER A 166 -20.07 3.42 -27.32
C SER A 166 -21.14 2.46 -27.82
#